data_AF-A0A162BKI2-F1
#
_entry.id   AF-A0A162BKI2-F1
#
_cell.length_a   1.000
_cell.length_b   1.000
_cell.length_c   1.000
_cell.angle_alpha   90.00
_cell.angle_beta   90.00
_cell.angle_gamma   90.00
#
_symmetry.space_group_name_H-M   'P 1'
#
loop_
_entity.id
_entity.type
_entity.pdbx_description
1 polymer ?
#
loop_
_entity_poly.entity_id
_entity_poly.type
_entity_poly.pdbx_seq_one_letter_code
_entity_poly.pdbx_strand_id
1 'polypeptide(L)'
;MPNNKFNTNTKTKDWFPFAKYLFKIEDHPVRRSKVKCSSAVETLLSAQEVQMLEGLTNSFQCSERESIRIALYEASRSASKAHEAAFRKASRESKERGHTARSVKQRWNLPKAEKDEACLAAKELKISDKEFLRLAIIWLAKGIKDESIIRLTNSPRIPKDEVAMTWSRENQGKSQSEAVSQLKEARDKAYDEAQKRGIENDERLYAERGRMMELIRDEGLGNVYAQFASTGQTVNGQPKQKMDLQTVDALLQIEQLEIIEKAEEEANEHHIDELEREIFRTMLSMPEGVSDDIIEEIAKEIIKERKEQKEFQDFLENSSDEMLIDYDNCLFWSLRTPFSPYEIELKATTESDVLRQEGESAQDYVLRLLPEKHIDQWNAYCSKPLQ
;
A
#
# COMPACT_ATOMS: atom_id res chain seq x y z
N MET A 1 -26.37 -37.52 -1.84
CA MET A 1 -25.22 -37.08 -1.01
C MET A 1 -24.52 -35.95 -1.73
N PRO A 2 -24.41 -34.74 -1.18
CA PRO A 2 -23.75 -33.65 -1.87
C PRO A 2 -22.23 -33.88 -1.85
N ASN A 3 -21.63 -33.90 -3.04
CA ASN A 3 -20.20 -34.06 -3.29
C ASN A 3 -19.44 -32.84 -2.74
N ASN A 4 -18.85 -32.96 -1.55
CA ASN A 4 -17.88 -32.01 -1.02
C ASN A 4 -16.53 -32.20 -1.72
N LYS A 5 -16.42 -31.75 -2.97
CA LYS A 5 -15.13 -31.54 -3.64
C LYS A 5 -14.57 -30.20 -3.16
N PHE A 6 -13.97 -30.17 -1.97
CA PHE A 6 -13.02 -29.10 -1.67
C PHE A 6 -11.84 -29.23 -2.63
N ASN A 7 -11.65 -28.23 -3.49
CA ASN A 7 -10.55 -28.16 -4.44
C ASN A 7 -9.22 -28.17 -3.65
N THR A 8 -8.45 -29.25 -3.76
CA THR A 8 -7.20 -29.45 -3.02
C THR A 8 -6.04 -28.59 -3.54
N ASN A 9 -6.19 -27.95 -4.71
CA ASN A 9 -5.12 -27.26 -5.44
C ASN A 9 -5.23 -25.72 -5.48
N THR A 10 -6.22 -25.10 -4.81
CA THR A 10 -6.32 -23.64 -4.74
C THR A 10 -5.64 -23.10 -3.49
N LYS A 11 -4.88 -21.99 -3.63
CA LYS A 11 -4.25 -21.20 -2.54
C LYS A 11 -5.23 -20.66 -1.47
N THR A 12 -6.48 -21.11 -1.46
CA THR A 12 -7.55 -20.72 -0.53
C THR A 12 -7.23 -21.09 0.92
N LYS A 13 -6.31 -22.02 1.16
CA LYS A 13 -5.88 -22.41 2.51
C LYS A 13 -4.91 -21.42 3.18
N ASP A 14 -4.28 -20.54 2.39
CA ASP A 14 -3.39 -19.51 2.95
C ASP A 14 -4.14 -18.31 3.54
N TRP A 15 -5.43 -18.15 3.20
CA TRP A 15 -6.30 -17.09 3.69
C TRP A 15 -7.01 -17.42 5.00
N PHE A 16 -6.95 -18.68 5.47
CA PHE A 16 -7.56 -19.06 6.74
C PHE A 16 -6.82 -18.41 7.92
N PRO A 17 -7.51 -17.79 8.89
CA PRO A 17 -6.92 -16.92 9.91
C PRO A 17 -6.21 -17.67 11.04
N PHE A 18 -5.55 -18.81 10.75
CA PHE A 18 -4.73 -19.53 11.72
C PHE A 18 -3.27 -19.06 11.62
N ALA A 19 -2.57 -19.13 12.76
CA ALA A 19 -1.13 -18.95 12.76
C ALA A 19 -0.48 -19.91 11.75
N LYS A 20 0.37 -19.36 10.86
CA LYS A 20 0.90 -20.09 9.69
C LYS A 20 1.74 -21.33 10.07
N TYR A 21 2.33 -21.30 11.25
CA TYR A 21 3.20 -22.35 11.79
C TYR A 21 2.72 -22.67 13.20
N LEU A 22 2.19 -23.88 13.43
CA LEU A 22 1.74 -24.33 14.75
C LEU A 22 2.47 -25.62 15.12
N PHE A 23 2.78 -25.81 16.40
CA PHE A 23 3.48 -27.00 16.90
C PHE A 23 2.72 -27.63 18.08
N LYS A 24 2.69 -28.97 18.14
CA LYS A 24 2.21 -29.72 19.31
C LYS A 24 3.33 -29.76 20.35
N ILE A 25 3.30 -28.86 21.32
CA ILE A 25 4.40 -28.67 22.30
C ILE A 25 4.14 -29.36 23.64
N GLU A 26 3.03 -30.06 23.82
CA GLU A 26 2.63 -30.71 25.08
C GLU A 26 3.68 -31.71 25.56
N ASP A 27 4.34 -32.37 24.61
CA ASP A 27 5.37 -33.37 24.86
C ASP A 27 6.79 -32.82 24.86
N HIS A 28 6.94 -31.51 24.64
CA HIS A 28 8.25 -30.85 24.67
C HIS A 28 8.85 -30.94 26.09
N PRO A 29 10.15 -31.31 26.24
CA PRO A 29 10.78 -31.47 27.56
C PRO A 29 10.64 -30.24 28.48
N VAL A 30 10.75 -29.04 27.90
CA VAL A 30 10.55 -27.76 28.60
C VAL A 30 9.14 -27.62 29.21
N ARG A 31 8.10 -28.04 28.49
CA ARG A 31 6.69 -27.94 28.91
C ARG A 31 6.35 -28.98 29.97
N ARG A 32 6.93 -30.17 29.87
CA ARG A 32 6.79 -31.23 30.89
C ARG A 32 7.55 -30.92 32.18
N SER A 33 8.63 -30.14 32.09
CA SER A 33 9.44 -29.76 33.25
C SER A 33 8.65 -28.89 34.23
N LYS A 34 8.54 -29.36 35.48
CA LYS A 34 7.94 -28.64 36.62
C LYS A 34 8.97 -27.89 37.47
N VAL A 35 10.21 -27.79 36.99
CA VAL A 35 11.30 -27.18 37.75
C VAL A 35 11.07 -25.67 37.92
N LYS A 36 11.33 -25.17 39.13
CA LYS A 36 11.13 -23.75 39.46
C LYS A 36 12.00 -22.84 38.58
N CYS A 37 11.36 -21.83 38.02
CA CYS A 37 12.00 -20.79 37.22
C CYS A 37 12.49 -19.64 38.12
N SER A 38 13.70 -19.75 38.67
CA SER A 38 14.27 -18.75 39.61
C SER A 38 15.50 -18.02 39.08
N SER A 39 16.12 -18.50 38.00
CA SER A 39 17.37 -17.95 37.49
C SER A 39 17.09 -16.95 36.38
N ALA A 40 17.42 -15.67 36.61
CA ALA A 40 17.22 -14.63 35.61
C ALA A 40 18.23 -14.70 34.46
N VAL A 41 17.72 -14.47 33.25
CA VAL A 41 18.47 -14.15 32.03
C VAL A 41 17.90 -12.85 31.45
N GLU A 42 18.76 -12.03 30.85
CA GLU A 42 18.35 -10.76 30.26
C GLU A 42 19.15 -10.46 28.99
N THR A 43 18.53 -9.76 28.06
CA THR A 43 19.17 -9.26 26.84
C THR A 43 18.47 -7.99 26.36
N LEU A 44 19.13 -7.28 25.44
CA LEU A 44 18.49 -6.21 24.67
C LEU A 44 18.08 -6.80 23.32
N LEU A 45 16.85 -6.55 22.90
CA LEU A 45 16.34 -6.96 21.60
C LEU A 45 16.07 -5.74 20.70
N SER A 46 16.19 -5.92 19.40
CA SER A 46 15.63 -5.00 18.41
C SER A 46 14.11 -5.18 18.29
N ALA A 47 13.41 -4.21 17.69
CA ALA A 47 11.98 -4.35 17.42
C ALA A 47 11.64 -5.62 16.60
N GLN A 48 12.47 -5.96 15.61
CA GLN A 48 12.30 -7.18 14.81
C GLN A 48 12.49 -8.45 15.63
N GLU A 49 13.46 -8.48 16.54
CA GLU A 49 13.73 -9.63 17.42
C GLU A 49 12.59 -9.83 18.43
N VAL A 50 11.94 -8.75 18.90
CA VAL A 50 10.71 -8.83 19.71
C VAL A 50 9.57 -9.44 18.91
N GLN A 51 9.33 -8.99 17.67
CA GLN A 51 8.32 -9.58 16.79
C GLN A 51 8.60 -11.07 16.48
N MET A 52 9.87 -11.45 16.36
CA MET A 52 10.25 -12.86 16.18
C MET A 52 9.86 -13.69 17.41
N LEU A 53 10.09 -13.19 18.62
CA LEU A 53 9.69 -13.86 19.85
C LEU A 53 8.16 -13.96 20.00
N GLU A 54 7.43 -12.91 19.60
CA GLU A 54 5.97 -12.95 19.53
C GLU A 54 5.49 -14.01 18.51
N GLY A 55 6.13 -14.08 17.34
CA GLY A 55 5.88 -15.12 16.35
C GLY A 55 6.09 -16.54 16.88
N LEU A 56 7.14 -16.77 17.68
CA LEU A 56 7.36 -18.04 18.36
C LEU A 56 6.25 -18.34 19.38
N THR A 57 5.86 -17.34 20.17
CA THR A 57 4.77 -17.45 21.15
C THR A 57 3.45 -17.84 20.50
N ASN A 58 3.13 -17.22 19.37
CA ASN A 58 1.96 -17.57 18.56
C ASN A 58 2.07 -18.97 17.94
N SER A 59 3.27 -19.36 17.50
CA SER A 59 3.49 -20.68 16.88
C SER A 59 3.39 -21.84 17.88
N PHE A 60 3.74 -21.57 19.13
CA PHE A 60 3.75 -22.55 20.22
C PHE A 60 2.49 -22.50 21.08
N GLN A 61 1.66 -21.45 20.94
CA GLN A 61 0.45 -21.22 21.74
C GLN A 61 0.74 -21.31 23.25
N CYS A 62 1.85 -20.69 23.69
CA CYS A 62 2.30 -20.72 25.08
C CYS A 62 2.67 -19.33 25.58
N SER A 63 3.14 -19.23 26.83
CA SER A 63 3.65 -17.97 27.36
C SER A 63 4.99 -17.60 26.73
N GLU A 64 5.32 -16.31 26.65
CA GLU A 64 6.61 -15.83 26.14
C GLU A 64 7.81 -16.50 26.86
N ARG A 65 7.69 -16.68 28.18
CA ARG A 65 8.68 -17.40 29.01
C ARG A 65 8.87 -18.85 28.55
N GLU A 66 7.82 -19.54 28.15
CA GLU A 66 7.95 -20.91 27.64
C GLU A 66 8.53 -20.91 26.23
N SER A 67 8.16 -19.95 25.39
CA SER A 67 8.71 -19.79 24.04
C SER A 67 10.22 -19.61 24.07
N ILE A 68 10.74 -18.76 24.95
CA ILE A 68 12.20 -18.55 25.08
C ILE A 68 12.90 -19.79 25.64
N ARG A 69 12.27 -20.53 26.56
CA ARG A 69 12.83 -21.80 27.07
C ARG A 69 12.92 -22.85 25.98
N ILE A 70 11.89 -22.98 25.14
CA ILE A 70 11.91 -23.87 23.96
C ILE A 70 13.00 -23.43 22.99
N ALA A 71 13.09 -22.14 22.69
CA ALA A 71 14.11 -21.60 21.79
C ALA A 71 15.53 -21.90 22.27
N LEU A 72 15.81 -21.68 23.56
CA LEU A 72 17.10 -21.98 24.17
C LEU A 72 17.39 -23.48 24.16
N TYR A 73 16.40 -24.32 24.49
CA TYR A 73 16.57 -25.77 24.49
C TYR A 73 16.96 -26.29 23.09
N GLU A 74 16.24 -25.87 22.06
CA GLU A 74 16.49 -26.30 20.68
C GLU A 74 17.83 -25.74 20.16
N ALA A 75 18.14 -24.49 20.48
CA ALA A 75 19.39 -23.85 20.08
C ALA A 75 20.61 -24.48 20.75
N SER A 76 20.55 -24.79 22.06
CA SER A 76 21.66 -25.44 22.79
C SER A 76 21.97 -26.83 22.22
N ARG A 77 20.95 -27.61 21.84
CA ARG A 77 21.14 -28.93 21.22
C ARG A 77 21.69 -28.87 19.80
N SER A 78 21.49 -27.75 19.12
CA SER A 78 21.93 -27.51 17.75
C SER A 78 22.90 -26.32 17.66
N ALA A 79 23.74 -26.12 18.69
CA ALA A 79 24.49 -24.88 18.91
C ALA A 79 25.28 -24.43 17.68
N SER A 80 26.06 -25.33 17.06
CA SER A 80 26.84 -25.02 15.85
C SER A 80 25.97 -24.59 14.67
N LYS A 81 24.87 -25.32 14.41
CA LYS A 81 23.93 -24.98 13.31
C LYS A 81 23.25 -23.65 13.55
N ALA A 82 22.83 -23.40 14.79
CA ALA A 82 22.18 -22.16 15.18
C ALA A 82 23.16 -20.97 15.04
N HIS A 83 24.42 -21.18 15.41
CA HIS A 83 25.48 -20.21 15.22
C HIS A 83 25.76 -19.90 13.75
N GLU A 84 25.98 -20.91 12.91
CA GLU A 84 26.22 -20.72 11.48
C GLU A 84 25.10 -19.93 10.79
N ALA A 85 23.84 -20.22 11.13
CA ALA A 85 22.69 -19.61 10.50
C ALA A 85 22.35 -18.19 11.01
N ALA A 86 22.58 -17.91 12.29
CA ALA A 86 22.04 -16.72 12.94
C ALA A 86 23.05 -15.82 13.65
N PHE A 87 24.31 -16.23 13.83
CA PHE A 87 25.28 -15.47 14.62
C PHE A 87 25.52 -14.06 14.08
N ARG A 88 25.65 -13.89 12.74
CA ARG A 88 25.85 -12.56 12.12
C ARG A 88 24.77 -11.57 12.53
N LYS A 89 23.51 -12.03 12.61
CA LYS A 89 22.36 -11.24 13.07
C LYS A 89 22.41 -11.04 14.57
N ALA A 90 22.69 -12.09 15.33
CA ALA A 90 22.65 -12.09 16.78
C ALA A 90 23.79 -11.31 17.44
N SER A 91 24.93 -11.14 16.77
CA SER A 91 26.10 -10.43 17.27
C SER A 91 25.76 -9.02 17.72
N ARG A 92 26.37 -8.55 18.82
CA ARG A 92 26.25 -7.16 19.30
C ARG A 92 26.63 -6.15 18.21
N GLU A 93 27.58 -6.51 17.36
CA GLU A 93 28.12 -5.67 16.27
C GLU A 93 27.41 -5.90 14.93
N SER A 94 26.28 -6.62 14.93
CA SER A 94 25.47 -6.85 13.74
C SER A 94 25.14 -5.54 13.03
N LYS A 95 25.35 -5.51 11.72
CA LYS A 95 24.92 -4.45 10.81
C LYS A 95 23.73 -4.89 9.94
N GLU A 96 23.20 -6.09 10.17
CA GLU A 96 22.08 -6.59 9.38
C GLU A 96 20.79 -5.85 9.70
N ARG A 97 20.09 -5.38 8.67
CA ARG A 97 18.84 -4.63 8.79
C ARG A 97 17.84 -5.36 9.68
N GLY A 98 17.25 -4.64 10.62
CA GLY A 98 16.31 -5.18 11.62
C GLY A 98 16.97 -5.87 12.82
N HIS A 99 18.28 -6.15 12.78
CA HIS A 99 19.04 -6.76 13.88
C HIS A 99 20.05 -5.80 14.51
N THR A 100 19.89 -4.50 14.22
CA THR A 100 20.63 -3.36 14.77
C THR A 100 19.79 -2.66 15.86
N ALA A 101 20.35 -1.61 16.49
CA ALA A 101 19.63 -0.69 17.38
C ALA A 101 18.81 -1.37 18.51
N ARG A 102 19.45 -2.29 19.24
CA ARG A 102 18.79 -3.05 20.31
C ARG A 102 18.58 -2.18 21.55
N SER A 103 17.33 -1.78 21.79
CA SER A 103 16.94 -0.88 22.88
C SER A 103 15.92 -1.51 23.85
N VAL A 104 15.22 -2.58 23.44
CA VAL A 104 14.15 -3.17 24.25
C VAL A 104 14.76 -4.16 25.24
N LYS A 105 14.74 -3.81 26.53
CA LYS A 105 15.22 -4.70 27.60
C LYS A 105 14.19 -5.80 27.87
N GLN A 106 14.64 -7.05 27.73
CA GLN A 106 13.85 -8.21 28.07
C GLN A 106 14.53 -9.05 29.15
N ARG A 107 13.72 -9.63 30.05
CA ARG A 107 14.20 -10.43 31.18
C ARG A 107 13.25 -11.58 31.45
N TRP A 108 13.80 -12.78 31.55
CA TRP A 108 13.04 -14.00 31.86
C TRP A 108 13.69 -14.76 33.00
N ASN A 109 12.87 -15.41 33.82
CA ASN A 109 13.36 -16.37 34.81
C ASN A 109 13.20 -17.78 34.25
N LEU A 110 14.28 -18.56 34.29
CA LEU A 110 14.36 -19.93 33.78
C LEU A 110 14.74 -20.89 34.90
N PRO A 111 14.52 -22.21 34.74
CA PRO A 111 15.18 -23.21 35.56
C PRO A 111 16.70 -23.07 35.47
N LYS A 112 17.38 -23.26 36.60
CA LYS A 112 18.84 -23.10 36.66
C LYS A 112 19.58 -23.96 35.64
N ALA A 113 19.18 -25.23 35.49
CA ALA A 113 19.80 -26.15 34.55
C ALA A 113 19.69 -25.68 33.09
N GLU A 114 18.53 -25.16 32.67
CA GLU A 114 18.33 -24.64 31.30
C GLU A 114 19.19 -23.39 31.05
N LYS A 115 19.33 -22.51 32.05
CA LYS A 115 20.25 -21.37 31.97
C LYS A 115 21.69 -21.85 31.85
N ASP A 116 22.12 -22.77 32.70
CA ASP A 116 23.50 -23.26 32.74
C ASP A 116 23.86 -23.95 31.41
N GLU A 117 22.94 -24.72 30.82
CA GLU A 117 23.10 -25.33 29.49
C GLU A 117 23.25 -24.29 28.37
N ALA A 118 22.41 -23.25 28.36
CA ALA A 118 22.55 -22.15 27.40
C ALA A 118 23.89 -21.39 27.57
N CYS A 119 24.33 -21.15 28.82
CA CYS A 119 25.62 -20.53 29.11
C CYS A 119 26.80 -21.42 28.67
N LEU A 120 26.68 -22.74 28.80
CA LEU A 120 27.70 -23.68 28.31
C LEU A 120 27.79 -23.63 26.78
N ALA A 121 26.65 -23.69 26.08
CA ALA A 121 26.62 -23.56 24.62
C ALA A 121 27.19 -22.22 24.13
N ALA A 122 26.88 -21.11 24.81
CA ALA A 122 27.46 -19.80 24.50
C ALA A 122 28.99 -19.79 24.64
N LYS A 123 29.52 -20.39 25.71
CA LYS A 123 30.97 -20.52 25.94
C LYS A 123 31.66 -21.38 24.88
N GLU A 124 31.07 -22.51 24.50
CA GLU A 124 31.59 -23.39 23.45
C GLU A 124 31.70 -22.66 22.10
N LEU A 125 30.72 -21.81 21.79
CA LEU A 125 30.69 -20.98 20.59
C LEU A 125 31.53 -19.71 20.69
N LYS A 126 32.09 -19.41 21.88
CA LYS A 126 32.86 -18.18 22.18
C LYS A 126 32.06 -16.90 21.93
N ILE A 127 30.77 -16.90 22.25
CA ILE A 127 29.89 -15.73 22.19
C ILE A 127 29.36 -15.39 23.57
N SER A 128 28.83 -14.18 23.75
CA SER A 128 28.23 -13.82 25.03
C SER A 128 26.86 -14.49 25.25
N ASP A 129 26.49 -14.74 26.51
CA ASP A 129 25.15 -15.26 26.87
C ASP A 129 24.02 -14.42 26.27
N LYS A 130 24.20 -13.09 26.22
CA LYS A 130 23.23 -12.15 25.62
C LYS A 130 23.09 -12.34 24.12
N GLU A 131 24.17 -12.68 23.42
CA GLU A 131 24.15 -13.00 21.99
C GLU A 131 23.54 -14.37 21.74
N PHE A 132 23.83 -15.36 22.59
CA PHE A 132 23.22 -16.69 22.48
C PHE A 132 21.70 -16.63 22.67
N LEU A 133 21.19 -15.83 23.60
CA LEU A 133 19.75 -15.56 23.74
C LEU A 133 19.12 -15.03 22.45
N ARG A 134 19.76 -14.04 21.81
CA ARG A 134 19.30 -13.47 20.53
C ARG A 134 19.37 -14.49 19.40
N LEU A 135 20.47 -15.23 19.34
CA LEU A 135 20.72 -16.30 18.38
C LEU A 135 19.63 -17.36 18.44
N ALA A 136 19.24 -17.81 19.64
CA ALA A 136 18.18 -18.79 19.84
C ALA A 136 16.83 -18.31 19.27
N ILE A 137 16.45 -17.06 19.55
CA ILE A 137 15.21 -16.45 19.02
C ILE A 137 15.27 -16.37 17.49
N ILE A 138 16.34 -15.78 16.95
CA ILE A 138 16.47 -15.51 15.52
C ILE A 138 16.53 -16.82 14.73
N TRP A 139 17.34 -17.78 15.17
CA TRP A 139 17.51 -19.06 14.51
C TRP A 139 16.19 -19.82 14.45
N LEU A 140 15.50 -19.94 15.58
CA LEU A 140 14.27 -20.71 15.62
C LEU A 140 13.14 -20.03 14.85
N ALA A 141 12.96 -18.71 15.01
CA ALA A 141 11.91 -17.97 14.33
C ALA A 141 12.10 -17.97 12.81
N LYS A 142 13.34 -17.73 12.32
CA LYS A 142 13.65 -17.81 10.89
C LYS A 142 13.55 -19.25 10.38
N GLY A 143 14.06 -20.22 11.13
CA GLY A 143 14.00 -21.63 10.73
C GLY A 143 12.58 -22.15 10.56
N ILE A 144 11.66 -21.74 11.43
CA ILE A 144 10.23 -22.05 11.30
C ILE A 144 9.63 -21.34 10.09
N LYS A 145 9.90 -20.03 9.93
CA LYS A 145 9.35 -19.22 8.83
C LYS A 145 9.79 -19.74 7.45
N ASP A 146 11.05 -20.10 7.32
CA ASP A 146 11.67 -20.60 6.09
C ASP A 146 11.47 -22.12 5.92
N GLU A 147 10.71 -22.75 6.81
CA GLU A 147 10.37 -24.18 6.82
C GLU A 147 11.58 -25.12 6.87
N SER A 148 12.75 -24.64 7.29
CA SER A 148 13.92 -25.48 7.58
C SER A 148 13.81 -26.21 8.92
N ILE A 149 12.95 -25.72 9.83
CA ILE A 149 12.59 -26.37 11.09
C ILE A 149 11.10 -26.70 11.09
N ILE A 150 10.78 -27.95 10.75
CA ILE A 150 9.40 -28.48 10.73
C ILE A 150 9.07 -29.37 11.93
N ARG A 151 10.06 -29.67 12.77
CA ARG A 151 9.91 -30.52 13.95
C ARG A 151 10.84 -30.04 15.05
N LEU A 152 10.29 -29.85 16.25
CA LEU A 152 11.04 -29.63 17.48
C LEU A 152 11.11 -30.94 18.26
N THR A 153 11.87 -30.97 19.35
CA THR A 153 12.04 -32.16 20.18
C THR A 153 10.69 -32.65 20.69
N ASN A 154 10.33 -33.88 20.28
CA ASN A 154 9.04 -34.53 20.54
C ASN A 154 7.80 -33.72 20.14
N SER A 155 7.96 -32.70 19.31
CA SER A 155 6.93 -31.70 19.06
C SER A 155 6.84 -31.40 17.55
N PRO A 156 6.05 -32.18 16.80
CA PRO A 156 5.91 -31.99 15.36
C PRO A 156 5.07 -30.73 15.04
N ARG A 157 5.35 -30.12 13.87
CA ARG A 157 4.47 -29.09 13.31
C ARG A 157 3.11 -29.68 12.97
N ILE A 158 2.05 -28.92 13.26
CA ILE A 158 0.67 -29.22 12.86
C ILE A 158 0.49 -28.77 11.41
N PRO A 159 0.14 -29.67 10.49
CA PRO A 159 -0.22 -29.29 9.13
C PRO A 159 -1.44 -28.35 9.13
N LYS A 160 -1.42 -27.31 8.29
CA LYS A 160 -2.55 -26.37 8.17
C LYS A 160 -3.88 -27.07 7.89
N ASP A 161 -3.84 -28.14 7.10
CA ASP A 161 -5.02 -28.95 6.76
C ASP A 161 -5.65 -29.59 8.01
N GLU A 162 -4.83 -30.06 8.94
CA GLU A 162 -5.30 -30.64 10.20
C GLU A 162 -6.00 -29.57 11.06
N VAL A 163 -5.43 -28.36 11.13
CA VAL A 163 -6.02 -27.22 11.84
C VAL A 163 -7.35 -26.81 11.22
N ALA A 164 -7.38 -26.65 9.90
CA ALA A 164 -8.59 -26.27 9.17
C ALA A 164 -9.69 -27.33 9.28
N MET A 165 -9.35 -28.62 9.21
CA MET A 165 -10.31 -29.71 9.42
C MET A 165 -10.84 -29.74 10.84
N THR A 166 -9.99 -29.55 11.85
CA THR A 166 -10.39 -29.52 13.26
C THR A 166 -11.35 -28.36 13.50
N TRP A 167 -10.96 -27.15 13.09
CA TRP A 167 -11.84 -25.98 13.18
C TRP A 167 -13.15 -26.17 12.42
N SER A 168 -13.10 -26.71 11.20
CA SER A 168 -14.30 -26.96 10.40
C SER A 168 -15.25 -27.90 11.11
N ARG A 169 -14.76 -28.97 11.75
CA ARG A 169 -15.59 -29.90 12.53
C ARG A 169 -16.18 -29.23 13.77
N GLU A 170 -15.38 -28.45 14.48
CA GLU A 170 -15.80 -27.77 15.71
C GLU A 170 -16.79 -26.62 15.47
N ASN A 171 -16.81 -26.05 14.27
CA ASN A 171 -17.68 -24.93 13.91
C ASN A 171 -18.79 -25.34 12.94
N GLN A 172 -18.85 -26.61 12.56
CA GLN A 172 -19.94 -27.14 11.73
C GLN A 172 -21.26 -27.09 12.52
N GLY A 173 -22.26 -26.39 11.95
CA GLY A 173 -23.60 -26.29 12.56
C GLY A 173 -23.72 -25.27 13.69
N LYS A 174 -22.65 -24.55 14.04
CA LYS A 174 -22.77 -23.38 14.93
C LYS A 174 -23.45 -22.24 14.17
N SER A 175 -24.38 -21.55 14.82
CA SER A 175 -24.95 -20.32 14.30
C SER A 175 -23.83 -19.32 14.06
N GLN A 176 -23.98 -18.51 13.00
CA GLN A 176 -23.04 -17.42 12.74
C GLN A 176 -22.97 -16.52 13.97
N SER A 177 -21.80 -15.94 14.26
CA SER A 177 -21.72 -14.95 15.33
C SER A 177 -22.62 -13.78 14.97
N GLU A 178 -23.19 -13.14 15.99
CA GLU A 178 -24.10 -12.00 15.83
C GLU A 178 -23.47 -10.89 14.98
N ALA A 179 -22.18 -10.62 15.18
CA ALA A 179 -21.41 -9.69 14.35
C ALA A 179 -21.36 -10.08 12.86
N VAL A 180 -21.20 -11.37 12.55
CA VAL A 180 -21.20 -11.85 11.15
C VAL A 180 -22.61 -11.78 10.55
N SER A 181 -23.65 -12.01 11.34
CA SER A 181 -25.05 -11.83 10.90
C SER A 181 -25.32 -10.37 10.56
N GLN A 182 -24.96 -9.45 11.46
CA GLN A 182 -25.12 -8.00 11.26
C GLN A 182 -24.35 -7.51 10.02
N LEU A 183 -23.13 -8.00 9.79
CA LEU A 183 -22.35 -7.63 8.60
C LEU A 183 -22.99 -8.13 7.30
N LYS A 184 -23.62 -9.31 7.31
CA LYS A 184 -24.35 -9.81 6.14
C LYS A 184 -25.63 -9.03 5.91
N GLU A 185 -26.39 -8.73 6.95
CA GLU A 185 -27.59 -7.89 6.85
C GLU A 185 -27.24 -6.50 6.33
N ALA A 186 -26.17 -5.88 6.84
CA ALA A 186 -25.68 -4.58 6.36
C ALA A 186 -25.25 -4.64 4.88
N ARG A 187 -24.54 -5.69 4.49
CA ARG A 187 -24.15 -5.92 3.09
C ARG A 187 -25.37 -6.08 2.18
N ASP A 188 -26.32 -6.92 2.57
CA ASP A 188 -27.51 -7.20 1.78
C ASP A 188 -28.37 -5.94 1.65
N LYS A 189 -28.52 -5.17 2.74
CA LYS A 189 -29.17 -3.87 2.72
C LYS A 189 -28.46 -2.87 1.79
N ALA A 190 -27.12 -2.82 1.82
CA ALA A 190 -26.35 -1.94 0.93
C ALA A 190 -26.53 -2.33 -0.54
N TYR A 191 -26.60 -3.62 -0.85
CA TYR A 191 -26.91 -4.08 -2.21
C TYR A 191 -28.31 -3.69 -2.65
N ASP A 192 -29.31 -3.87 -1.78
CA ASP A 192 -30.69 -3.49 -2.07
C ASP A 192 -30.82 -1.97 -2.29
N GLU A 193 -30.16 -1.16 -1.46
CA GLU A 193 -30.11 0.29 -1.62
C GLU A 193 -29.41 0.71 -2.92
N ALA A 194 -28.27 0.09 -3.25
CA ALA A 194 -27.56 0.37 -4.49
C ALA A 194 -28.40 0.00 -5.72
N GLN A 195 -29.13 -1.11 -5.67
CA GLN A 195 -30.02 -1.52 -6.74
C GLN A 195 -31.18 -0.54 -6.92
N LYS A 196 -31.81 -0.10 -5.82
CA LYS A 196 -32.88 0.91 -5.88
C LYS A 196 -32.39 2.23 -6.46
N ARG A 197 -31.24 2.74 -6.00
CA ARG A 197 -30.63 3.95 -6.55
C ARG A 197 -30.28 3.80 -8.03
N GLY A 198 -29.82 2.62 -8.45
CA GLY A 198 -29.59 2.32 -9.86
C GLY A 198 -30.87 2.45 -10.68
N ILE A 199 -31.97 1.86 -10.21
CA ILE A 199 -33.29 1.95 -10.88
C ILE A 199 -33.78 3.40 -10.92
N GLU A 200 -33.71 4.14 -9.79
CA GLU A 200 -34.14 5.54 -9.71
C GLU A 200 -33.32 6.45 -10.65
N ASN A 201 -32.00 6.25 -10.71
CA ASN A 201 -31.14 6.98 -11.63
C ASN A 201 -31.44 6.66 -13.09
N ASP A 202 -31.69 5.39 -13.43
CA ASP A 202 -32.07 4.96 -14.77
C ASP A 202 -33.41 5.59 -15.19
N GLU A 203 -34.39 5.63 -14.29
CA GLU A 203 -35.70 6.28 -14.52
C GLU A 203 -35.55 7.79 -14.71
N ARG A 204 -34.74 8.45 -13.87
CA ARG A 204 -34.46 9.89 -13.99
C ARG A 204 -33.76 10.23 -15.31
N LEU A 205 -32.71 9.48 -15.65
CA LEU A 205 -31.97 9.65 -16.90
C LEU A 205 -32.87 9.41 -18.12
N TYR A 206 -33.77 8.43 -18.05
CA TYR A 206 -34.74 8.19 -19.12
C TYR A 206 -35.70 9.38 -19.30
N ALA A 207 -36.19 9.97 -18.21
CA ALA A 207 -37.04 11.16 -18.25
C ALA A 207 -36.31 12.40 -18.78
N GLU A 208 -35.06 12.62 -18.37
CA GLU A 208 -34.19 13.71 -18.88
C GLU A 208 -33.89 13.56 -20.37
N ARG A 209 -33.54 12.36 -20.83
CA ARG A 209 -33.38 12.07 -22.26
C ARG A 209 -34.66 12.37 -23.05
N GLY A 210 -35.82 12.05 -22.49
CA GLY A 210 -37.11 12.39 -23.08
C GLY A 210 -37.30 13.89 -23.28
N ARG A 211 -37.03 14.68 -22.23
CA ARG A 211 -37.10 16.15 -22.28
C ARG A 211 -36.14 16.76 -23.30
N MET A 212 -34.89 16.29 -23.33
CA MET A 212 -33.88 16.75 -24.28
C MET A 212 -34.26 16.42 -25.73
N MET A 213 -34.82 15.23 -25.98
CA MET A 213 -35.32 14.88 -27.32
C MET A 213 -36.51 15.76 -27.76
N GLU A 214 -37.38 16.15 -26.83
CA GLU A 214 -38.47 17.11 -27.11
C GLU A 214 -37.91 18.51 -27.44
N LEU A 215 -36.94 18.99 -26.67
CA LEU A 215 -36.27 20.27 -26.92
C LEU A 215 -35.64 20.31 -28.33
N ILE A 216 -34.85 19.29 -28.69
CA ILE A 216 -34.21 19.20 -30.01
C ILE A 216 -35.25 19.20 -31.15
N ARG A 217 -36.41 18.56 -30.93
CA ARG A 217 -37.50 18.54 -31.90
C ARG A 217 -38.13 19.93 -32.03
N ASP A 218 -38.44 20.57 -30.91
CA ASP A 218 -39.19 21.82 -30.85
C ASP A 218 -38.34 23.00 -31.34
N GLU A 219 -37.02 22.96 -31.16
CA GLU A 219 -36.05 23.93 -31.73
C GLU A 219 -35.71 23.67 -33.20
N GLY A 220 -36.26 22.60 -33.81
CA GLY A 220 -36.01 22.26 -35.21
C GLY A 220 -34.57 21.75 -35.48
N LEU A 221 -33.81 21.46 -34.43
CA LEU A 221 -32.42 20.97 -34.50
C LEU A 221 -32.32 19.48 -34.89
N GLY A 222 -33.45 18.78 -35.01
CA GLY A 222 -33.48 17.36 -35.41
C GLY A 222 -32.72 17.05 -36.71
N ASN A 223 -32.71 17.96 -37.68
CA ASN A 223 -31.96 17.79 -38.94
C ASN A 223 -30.44 17.97 -38.77
N VAL A 224 -30.00 18.76 -37.78
CA VAL A 224 -28.59 19.01 -37.48
C VAL A 224 -27.95 17.76 -36.87
N TYR A 225 -28.71 17.08 -36.01
CA TYR A 225 -28.28 15.84 -35.35
C TYR A 225 -28.63 14.57 -36.13
N ALA A 226 -29.28 14.69 -37.29
CA ALA A 226 -29.65 13.55 -38.15
C ALA A 226 -28.44 12.72 -38.62
N GLN A 227 -27.26 13.34 -38.74
CA GLN A 227 -26.00 12.67 -39.08
C GLN A 227 -25.48 11.74 -37.98
N PHE A 228 -25.95 11.93 -36.73
CA PHE A 228 -25.65 11.06 -35.58
C PHE A 228 -26.81 10.10 -35.27
N ALA A 229 -27.82 10.05 -36.13
CA ALA A 229 -28.91 9.11 -35.99
C ALA A 229 -28.45 7.70 -36.37
N SER A 230 -28.76 6.73 -35.52
CA SER A 230 -28.67 5.32 -35.88
C SER A 230 -29.81 4.96 -36.85
N THR A 231 -29.56 4.04 -37.78
CA THR A 231 -30.60 3.52 -38.66
C THR A 231 -31.56 2.66 -37.82
N GLY A 232 -32.69 3.24 -37.42
CA GLY A 232 -33.76 2.53 -36.72
C GLY A 232 -34.62 1.69 -37.65
N GLN A 233 -35.55 0.93 -37.05
CA GLN A 233 -36.53 0.09 -37.75
C GLN A 233 -37.19 0.81 -38.94
N THR A 234 -37.25 0.11 -40.08
CA THR A 234 -38.08 0.49 -41.23
C THR A 234 -39.56 0.39 -40.89
N VAL A 235 -40.26 1.52 -40.97
CA VAL A 235 -41.73 1.57 -40.88
C VAL A 235 -42.23 2.06 -42.25
N ASN A 236 -43.12 1.29 -42.90
CA ASN A 236 -43.63 1.58 -44.24
C ASN A 236 -42.53 1.77 -45.32
N GLY A 237 -41.47 0.98 -45.26
CA GLY A 237 -40.42 0.97 -46.30
C GLY A 237 -39.46 2.17 -46.27
N GLN A 238 -39.59 3.08 -45.30
CA GLN A 238 -38.62 4.15 -45.06
C GLN A 238 -37.87 3.91 -43.74
N PRO A 239 -36.53 4.03 -43.72
CA PRO A 239 -35.75 3.93 -42.49
C PRO A 239 -36.09 5.11 -41.59
N LYS A 240 -36.61 4.83 -40.38
CA LYS A 240 -36.87 5.88 -39.40
C LYS A 240 -35.55 6.17 -38.67
N GLN A 241 -34.94 7.32 -38.97
CA GLN A 241 -33.75 7.78 -38.26
C GLN A 241 -34.11 7.99 -36.79
N LYS A 242 -33.40 7.33 -35.88
CA LYS A 242 -33.54 7.49 -34.44
C LYS A 242 -32.24 8.07 -33.91
N MET A 243 -32.33 9.20 -33.23
CA MET A 243 -31.18 9.84 -32.59
C MET A 243 -30.51 8.86 -31.63
N ASP A 244 -29.19 8.78 -31.68
CA ASP A 244 -28.43 7.90 -30.80
C ASP A 244 -28.48 8.42 -29.34
N LEU A 245 -28.64 7.49 -28.39
CA LEU A 245 -28.76 7.83 -26.97
C LEU A 245 -27.46 8.43 -26.42
N GLN A 246 -26.30 8.04 -26.97
CA GLN A 246 -25.01 8.63 -26.58
C GLN A 246 -24.92 10.10 -26.96
N THR A 247 -25.50 10.50 -28.09
CA THR A 247 -25.59 11.91 -28.49
C THR A 247 -26.48 12.70 -27.55
N VAL A 248 -27.61 12.12 -27.12
CA VAL A 248 -28.51 12.76 -26.15
C VAL A 248 -27.84 12.90 -24.77
N ASP A 249 -27.07 11.90 -24.33
CA ASP A 249 -26.31 11.97 -23.08
C ASP A 249 -25.23 13.06 -23.11
N ALA A 250 -24.52 13.20 -24.24
CA ALA A 250 -23.53 14.25 -24.40
C ALA A 250 -24.16 15.65 -24.36
N LEU A 251 -25.35 15.83 -24.95
CA LEU A 251 -26.08 17.10 -24.89
C LEU A 251 -26.57 17.43 -23.48
N LEU A 252 -27.05 16.44 -22.73
CA LEU A 252 -27.39 16.62 -21.31
C LEU A 252 -26.18 17.05 -20.48
N GLN A 253 -25.00 16.50 -20.75
CA GLN A 253 -23.77 16.91 -20.08
C GLN A 253 -23.37 18.35 -20.43
N ILE A 254 -23.51 18.75 -21.70
CA ILE A 254 -23.24 20.13 -22.13
C ILE A 254 -24.18 21.11 -21.45
N GLU A 255 -25.49 20.83 -21.42
CA GLU A 255 -26.48 21.69 -20.74
C GLU A 255 -26.18 21.81 -19.23
N GLN A 256 -25.77 20.72 -18.58
CA GLN A 256 -25.33 20.76 -17.17
C GLN A 256 -24.09 21.63 -16.98
N LEU A 257 -23.11 21.57 -17.89
CA LEU A 257 -21.92 22.41 -17.84
C LEU A 257 -22.25 23.89 -18.06
N GLU A 258 -23.16 24.20 -18.98
CA GLU A 258 -23.62 25.58 -19.22
C GLU A 258 -24.37 26.16 -18.02
N ILE A 259 -25.17 25.35 -17.31
CA ILE A 259 -25.83 25.75 -16.06
C ILE A 259 -24.79 26.07 -14.98
N ILE A 260 -23.73 25.26 -14.87
CA ILE A 260 -22.62 25.49 -13.93
C ILE A 260 -21.88 26.77 -14.29
N GLU A 261 -21.52 26.97 -15.56
CA GLU A 261 -20.82 28.17 -16.03
C GLU A 261 -21.63 29.44 -15.75
N LYS A 262 -22.93 29.41 -16.00
CA LYS A 262 -23.83 30.52 -15.69
C LYS A 262 -23.95 30.79 -14.18
N ALA A 263 -24.01 29.74 -13.37
CA ALA A 263 -23.98 29.89 -11.91
C ALA A 263 -22.65 30.46 -11.41
N GLU A 264 -21.54 30.19 -12.10
CA GLU A 264 -20.24 30.80 -11.81
C GLU A 264 -20.17 32.27 -12.20
N GLU A 265 -20.77 32.66 -13.32
CA GLU A 265 -20.90 34.07 -13.73
C GLU A 265 -21.73 34.86 -12.69
N GLU A 266 -22.86 34.30 -12.25
CA GLU A 266 -23.70 34.89 -11.20
C GLU A 266 -22.94 34.97 -9.86
N ALA A 267 -22.18 33.95 -9.48
CA ALA A 267 -21.34 33.97 -8.27
C ALA A 267 -20.21 35.02 -8.33
N ASN A 268 -19.66 35.29 -9.53
CA ASN A 268 -18.65 36.34 -9.74
C ASN A 268 -19.21 37.75 -9.59
N GLU A 269 -20.45 37.99 -10.05
CA GLU A 269 -21.12 39.28 -9.90
C GLU A 269 -21.44 39.61 -8.43
N HIS A 270 -21.58 38.60 -7.57
CA HIS A 270 -21.96 38.77 -6.16
C HIS A 270 -20.81 38.94 -5.16
N HIS A 271 -19.54 39.06 -5.61
CA HIS A 271 -18.36 39.22 -4.73
C HIS A 271 -18.28 38.20 -3.59
N ILE A 272 -18.55 36.94 -3.90
CA ILE A 272 -18.43 35.81 -2.98
C ILE A 272 -16.93 35.51 -2.74
N ASP A 273 -16.53 35.20 -1.50
CA ASP A 273 -15.13 34.89 -1.14
C ASP A 273 -14.62 33.64 -1.89
N GLU A 274 -13.31 33.53 -2.16
CA GLU A 274 -12.72 32.46 -2.98
C GLU A 274 -13.08 31.06 -2.43
N LEU A 275 -13.10 30.94 -1.11
CA LEU A 275 -13.49 29.71 -0.42
C LEU A 275 -14.98 29.38 -0.64
N GLU A 276 -15.86 30.35 -0.47
CA GLU A 276 -17.31 30.16 -0.64
C GLU A 276 -17.67 29.79 -2.08
N ARG A 277 -16.96 30.37 -3.07
CA ARG A 277 -17.11 29.99 -4.48
C ARG A 277 -16.65 28.57 -4.76
N GLU A 278 -15.53 28.14 -4.19
CA GLU A 278 -15.03 26.79 -4.39
C GLU A 278 -15.87 25.74 -3.64
N ILE A 279 -16.42 26.08 -2.46
CA ILE A 279 -17.42 25.27 -1.75
C ILE A 279 -18.65 25.06 -2.65
N PHE A 280 -19.16 26.13 -3.25
CA PHE A 280 -20.32 26.06 -4.13
C PHE A 280 -20.05 25.20 -5.38
N ARG A 281 -18.89 25.34 -6.02
CA ARG A 281 -18.45 24.49 -7.15
C ARG A 281 -18.34 23.02 -6.75
N THR A 282 -17.73 22.77 -5.61
CA THR A 282 -17.56 21.41 -5.09
C THR A 282 -18.91 20.80 -4.79
N MET A 283 -19.86 21.56 -4.21
CA MET A 283 -21.23 21.12 -3.96
C MET A 283 -21.96 20.74 -5.25
N LEU A 284 -21.86 21.55 -6.32
CA LEU A 284 -22.49 21.26 -7.61
C LEU A 284 -21.93 20.02 -8.30
N SER A 285 -20.66 19.70 -8.03
CA SER A 285 -19.96 18.55 -8.62
C SER A 285 -20.12 17.26 -7.82
N MET A 286 -20.68 17.34 -6.60
CA MET A 286 -20.78 16.23 -5.67
C MET A 286 -22.20 15.64 -5.65
N PRO A 287 -22.35 14.32 -5.40
CA PRO A 287 -23.66 13.71 -5.26
C PRO A 287 -24.47 14.30 -4.09
N GLU A 288 -25.79 14.34 -4.23
CA GLU A 288 -26.70 14.72 -3.13
C GLU A 288 -26.49 13.81 -1.90
N GLY A 289 -26.39 14.41 -0.71
CA GLY A 289 -26.23 13.70 0.57
C GLY A 289 -24.80 13.63 1.12
N VAL A 290 -23.83 14.23 0.43
CA VAL A 290 -22.50 14.51 1.01
C VAL A 290 -22.65 15.65 2.01
N SER A 291 -22.03 15.52 3.20
CA SER A 291 -22.09 16.56 4.23
C SER A 291 -21.27 17.78 3.84
N ASP A 292 -21.80 18.97 4.16
CA ASP A 292 -21.16 20.26 3.90
C ASP A 292 -19.72 20.34 4.43
N ASP A 293 -19.43 19.73 5.58
CA ASP A 293 -18.08 19.67 6.16
C ASP A 293 -17.06 18.99 5.22
N ILE A 294 -17.46 17.94 4.51
CA ILE A 294 -16.60 17.21 3.56
C ILE A 294 -16.40 18.03 2.28
N ILE A 295 -17.46 18.73 1.84
CA ILE A 295 -17.42 19.62 0.68
C ILE A 295 -16.45 20.77 0.95
N GLU A 296 -16.48 21.34 2.15
CA GLU A 296 -15.58 22.41 2.56
C GLU A 296 -14.12 21.95 2.65
N GLU A 297 -13.85 20.75 3.17
CA GLU A 297 -12.50 20.20 3.21
C GLU A 297 -11.92 19.99 1.80
N ILE A 298 -12.72 19.44 0.88
CA ILE A 298 -12.30 19.24 -0.51
C ILE A 298 -12.03 20.59 -1.19
N ALA A 299 -12.90 21.57 -1.02
CA ALA A 299 -12.71 22.92 -1.56
C ALA A 299 -11.41 23.57 -1.07
N LYS A 300 -11.07 23.40 0.21
CA LYS A 300 -9.81 23.92 0.78
C LYS A 300 -8.57 23.24 0.20
N GLU A 301 -8.60 21.92 -0.02
CA GLU A 301 -7.47 21.20 -0.62
C GLU A 301 -7.27 21.64 -2.08
N ILE A 302 -8.36 21.84 -2.85
CA ILE A 302 -8.30 22.34 -4.23
C ILE A 302 -7.66 23.73 -4.29
N ILE A 303 -8.05 24.66 -3.41
CA ILE A 303 -7.47 26.00 -3.34
C ILE A 303 -5.98 25.93 -3.01
N LYS A 304 -5.61 25.07 -2.06
CA LYS A 304 -4.22 24.87 -1.65
C LYS A 304 -3.37 24.31 -2.79
N GLU A 305 -3.83 23.26 -3.48
CA GLU A 305 -3.14 22.68 -4.64
C GLU A 305 -2.97 23.72 -5.75
N ARG A 306 -4.00 24.52 -6.04
CA ARG A 306 -3.93 25.60 -7.05
C ARG A 306 -2.88 26.65 -6.67
N LYS A 307 -2.78 27.00 -5.39
CA LYS A 307 -1.77 27.94 -4.89
C LYS A 307 -0.36 27.37 -4.97
N GLU A 308 -0.15 26.12 -4.52
CA GLU A 308 1.13 25.42 -4.60
C GLU A 308 1.59 25.26 -6.06
N GLN A 309 0.67 24.94 -6.96
CA GLN A 309 0.95 24.84 -8.39
C GLN A 309 1.36 26.19 -8.98
N LYS A 310 0.70 27.28 -8.59
CA LYS A 310 1.06 28.63 -9.02
C LYS A 310 2.44 29.04 -8.50
N GLU A 311 2.71 28.81 -7.22
CA GLU A 311 4.03 29.08 -6.62
C GLU A 311 5.14 28.27 -7.30
N PHE A 312 4.85 27.01 -7.66
CA PHE A 312 5.79 26.16 -8.39
C PHE A 312 6.03 26.66 -9.82
N GLN A 313 4.99 27.09 -10.54
CA GLN A 313 5.16 27.68 -11.88
C GLN A 313 5.91 29.01 -11.82
N ASP A 314 5.57 29.88 -10.87
CA ASP A 314 6.28 31.14 -10.64
C ASP A 314 7.78 30.86 -10.34
N PHE A 315 8.08 29.80 -9.57
CA PHE A 315 9.45 29.35 -9.35
C PHE A 315 10.11 28.88 -10.64
N LEU A 316 9.47 28.04 -11.46
CA LEU A 316 10.04 27.57 -12.72
C LEU A 316 10.34 28.73 -13.68
N GLU A 317 9.45 29.71 -13.78
CA GLU A 317 9.59 30.85 -14.68
C GLU A 317 10.68 31.84 -14.23
N ASN A 318 10.83 32.05 -12.92
CA ASN A 318 11.71 33.09 -12.36
C ASN A 318 13.01 32.55 -11.74
N SER A 319 13.18 31.23 -11.64
CA SER A 319 14.41 30.62 -11.16
C SER A 319 15.55 30.81 -12.17
N SER A 320 16.76 31.04 -11.66
CA SER A 320 17.95 30.91 -12.49
C SER A 320 18.24 29.43 -12.74
N ASP A 321 18.96 29.14 -13.81
CA ASP A 321 19.37 27.77 -14.14
C ASP A 321 20.13 27.12 -12.97
N GLU A 322 21.02 27.84 -12.30
CA GLU A 322 21.74 27.35 -11.11
C GLU A 322 20.79 26.99 -9.95
N MET A 323 19.80 27.83 -9.68
CA MET A 323 18.81 27.55 -8.62
C MET A 323 17.94 26.35 -8.97
N LEU A 324 17.59 26.19 -10.24
CA LEU A 324 16.79 25.05 -10.70
C LEU A 324 17.60 23.73 -10.61
N ILE A 325 18.89 23.76 -10.95
CA ILE A 325 19.79 22.60 -10.82
C ILE A 325 19.95 22.18 -9.35
N ASP A 326 20.12 23.16 -8.45
CA ASP A 326 20.27 22.91 -7.01
C ASP A 326 18.96 22.39 -6.38
N TYR A 327 17.81 22.81 -6.91
CA TYR A 327 16.49 22.34 -6.48
C TYR A 327 16.20 20.92 -6.98
N ASP A 328 16.30 20.71 -8.29
CA ASP A 328 16.10 19.41 -8.95
C ASP A 328 16.79 19.41 -10.33
N ASN A 329 17.91 18.68 -10.42
CA ASN A 329 18.66 18.57 -11.66
C ASN A 329 17.84 17.96 -12.80
N CYS A 330 16.89 17.05 -12.53
CA CYS A 330 16.08 16.41 -13.56
C CYS A 330 15.09 17.39 -14.18
N LEU A 331 14.56 18.33 -13.38
CA LEU A 331 13.73 19.42 -13.90
C LEU A 331 14.54 20.35 -14.79
N PHE A 332 15.76 20.71 -14.39
CA PHE A 332 16.65 21.52 -15.24
C PHE A 332 16.92 20.83 -16.58
N TRP A 333 17.33 19.56 -16.59
CA TRP A 333 17.58 18.82 -17.83
C TRP A 333 16.32 18.79 -18.72
N SER A 334 15.16 18.51 -18.13
CA SER A 334 13.91 18.35 -18.89
C SER A 334 13.35 19.67 -19.44
N LEU A 335 13.54 20.80 -18.73
CA LEU A 335 12.89 22.07 -19.05
C LEU A 335 13.82 23.12 -19.67
N ARG A 336 15.11 23.07 -19.35
CA ARG A 336 16.10 24.09 -19.75
C ARG A 336 17.16 23.58 -20.71
N THR A 337 17.15 22.30 -21.05
CA THR A 337 18.07 21.71 -22.03
C THR A 337 17.32 20.99 -23.15
N PRO A 338 17.94 20.74 -24.32
CA PRO A 338 17.32 19.96 -25.39
C PRO A 338 17.41 18.45 -25.13
N PHE A 339 17.81 18.02 -23.92
CA PHE A 339 18.06 16.64 -23.59
C PHE A 339 17.16 16.17 -22.46
N SER A 340 16.50 15.02 -22.64
CA SER A 340 15.84 14.33 -21.54
C SER A 340 16.88 13.55 -20.71
N PRO A 341 16.87 13.65 -19.37
CA PRO A 341 17.79 12.87 -18.52
C PRO A 341 17.59 11.35 -18.64
N TYR A 342 16.49 10.91 -19.25
CA TYR A 342 16.22 9.50 -19.55
C TYR A 342 16.73 9.04 -20.93
N GLU A 343 17.13 9.98 -21.79
CA GLU A 343 17.56 9.70 -23.17
C GLU A 343 19.08 9.83 -23.36
N ILE A 344 19.77 10.47 -22.41
CA ILE A 344 21.23 10.63 -22.44
C ILE A 344 21.89 10.01 -21.21
N GLU A 345 22.92 9.18 -21.46
CA GLU A 345 23.79 8.69 -20.41
C GLU A 345 24.78 9.79 -20.02
N LEU A 346 24.53 10.49 -18.91
CA LEU A 346 25.43 11.51 -18.37
C LEU A 346 26.79 10.90 -17.99
N LYS A 347 27.86 11.71 -18.07
CA LYS A 347 29.22 11.40 -17.59
C LYS A 347 29.28 11.43 -16.05
N ALA A 348 28.42 10.66 -15.40
CA ALA A 348 28.37 10.51 -13.97
C ALA A 348 28.51 9.03 -13.59
N THR A 349 29.34 8.76 -12.60
CA THR A 349 29.54 7.38 -12.08
C THR A 349 28.78 7.16 -10.77
N THR A 350 28.44 8.25 -10.08
CA THR A 350 27.77 8.25 -8.79
C THR A 350 26.70 9.35 -8.74
N GLU A 351 25.73 9.22 -7.83
CA GLU A 351 24.69 10.24 -7.60
C GLU A 351 25.26 11.59 -7.14
N SER A 352 26.45 11.61 -6.51
CA SER A 352 27.13 12.87 -6.17
C SER A 352 27.72 13.58 -7.39
N ASP A 353 28.05 12.85 -8.46
CA ASP A 353 28.66 13.44 -9.66
C ASP A 353 27.65 14.30 -10.41
N VAL A 354 26.35 13.98 -10.33
CA VAL A 354 25.28 14.74 -11.01
C VAL A 354 24.85 16.01 -10.28
N LEU A 355 25.43 16.30 -9.11
CA LEU A 355 25.17 17.54 -8.38
C LEU A 355 26.05 18.68 -8.90
N ARG A 356 25.56 19.91 -8.80
CA ARG A 356 26.32 21.12 -9.12
C ARG A 356 27.40 21.36 -8.07
N GLN A 357 28.59 21.71 -8.52
CA GLN A 357 29.69 22.05 -7.62
C GLN A 357 29.57 23.51 -7.15
N GLU A 358 30.14 23.81 -5.99
CA GLU A 358 30.09 25.17 -5.43
C GLU A 358 30.76 26.18 -6.40
N GLY A 359 30.00 27.19 -6.81
CA GLY A 359 30.46 28.21 -7.77
C GLY A 359 30.43 27.80 -9.25
N GLU A 360 29.98 26.59 -9.57
CA GLU A 360 29.87 26.10 -10.96
C GLU A 360 28.68 26.77 -11.68
N SER A 361 28.90 27.35 -12.86
CA SER A 361 27.80 27.91 -13.66
C SER A 361 26.92 26.79 -14.26
N ALA A 362 25.67 27.11 -14.64
CA ALA A 362 24.82 26.13 -15.33
C ALA A 362 25.45 25.59 -16.63
N GLN A 363 26.20 26.43 -17.35
CA GLN A 363 26.92 26.04 -18.56
C GLN A 363 28.04 25.03 -18.26
N ASP A 364 28.84 25.30 -17.22
CA ASP A 364 29.95 24.42 -16.82
C ASP A 364 29.42 23.07 -16.31
N TYR A 365 28.31 23.11 -15.57
CA TYR A 365 27.59 21.93 -15.11
C TYR A 365 27.18 21.02 -16.27
N VAL A 366 26.53 21.58 -17.31
CA VAL A 366 26.12 20.81 -18.50
C VAL A 366 27.34 20.25 -19.22
N LEU A 367 28.37 21.06 -19.49
CA LEU A 367 29.55 20.62 -20.23
C LEU A 367 30.35 19.52 -19.50
N ARG A 368 30.36 19.53 -18.17
CA ARG A 368 30.98 18.49 -17.35
C ARG A 368 30.26 17.15 -17.49
N LEU A 369 28.94 17.16 -17.47
CA LEU A 369 28.11 15.95 -17.48
C LEU A 369 27.74 15.45 -18.87
N LEU A 370 27.78 16.29 -19.90
CA LEU A 370 27.32 15.93 -21.23
C LEU A 370 28.37 15.10 -22.00
N PRO A 371 27.98 13.97 -22.61
CA PRO A 371 28.86 13.22 -23.51
C PRO A 371 29.35 14.08 -24.68
N GLU A 372 30.59 13.86 -25.12
CA GLU A 372 31.22 14.70 -26.17
C GLU A 372 30.39 14.79 -27.45
N LYS A 373 29.75 13.68 -27.84
CA LYS A 373 28.85 13.58 -29.00
C LYS A 373 27.65 14.54 -28.98
N HIS A 374 27.29 15.09 -27.82
CA HIS A 374 26.14 15.99 -27.64
C HIS A 374 26.55 17.45 -27.40
N ILE A 375 27.84 17.76 -27.27
CA ILE A 375 28.33 19.13 -27.00
C ILE A 375 27.94 20.09 -28.12
N ASP A 376 28.03 19.68 -29.39
CA ASP A 376 27.66 20.52 -30.52
C ASP A 376 26.15 20.86 -30.52
N GLN A 377 25.31 19.91 -30.12
CA GLN A 377 23.87 20.11 -29.99
C GLN A 377 23.53 21.09 -28.86
N TRP A 378 24.27 21.01 -27.75
CA TRP A 378 24.15 21.97 -26.65
C TRP A 378 24.57 23.38 -27.06
N ASN A 379 25.75 23.52 -27.68
CA ASN A 379 26.23 24.82 -28.18
C ASN A 379 25.27 25.44 -29.21
N ALA A 380 24.68 24.61 -30.08
CA ALA A 380 23.66 25.03 -31.03
C ALA A 380 22.34 25.47 -30.35
N TYR A 381 22.00 24.87 -29.20
CA TYR A 381 20.83 25.24 -28.41
C TYR A 381 21.06 26.59 -27.69
N CYS A 382 22.21 26.76 -27.03
CA CYS A 382 22.56 28.00 -26.31
C CYS A 382 22.77 29.21 -27.24
N SER A 383 23.13 28.97 -28.51
CA SER A 383 23.33 30.03 -29.50
C SER A 383 22.06 30.50 -30.18
N LYS A 384 20.90 29.87 -29.91
CA LYS A 384 19.62 30.39 -30.37
C LYS A 384 19.28 31.66 -29.58
N PRO A 385 18.97 32.78 -30.24
CA PRO A 385 18.42 33.93 -29.54
C PRO A 385 17.10 33.53 -28.88
N LEU A 386 16.96 33.86 -27.59
CA LEU A 386 15.70 33.73 -26.85
C LEU A 386 14.60 34.41 -27.69
N GLN A 387 13.59 33.65 -28.11
CA GLN A 387 12.39 34.19 -28.77
C GLN A 387 11.41 34.74 -27.75
#